data_AF-A0A7L2ZG52-F1
#
_entry.id   AF-A0A7L2ZG52-F1
#
_cell.length_a   1.000
_cell.length_b   1.000
_cell.length_c   1.000
_cell.angle_alpha   90.00
_cell.angle_beta   90.00
_cell.angle_gamma   90.00
#
_symmetry.space_group_name_H-M   'P 1'
#
loop_
_entity.id
_entity.type
_entity.pdbx_description
1 polymer ?
#
loop_
_entity_poly.entity_id
_entity_poly.type
_entity_poly.pdbx_seq_one_letter_code
_entity_poly.pdbx_strand_id
1 'polypeptide(L)'
;VRLLNGSLSTEGLVQARVGKMWHLACADDWGGEISDSVCQMLGLGDANMSSAVLFTGDGPFVTITKGGNHSLIFTKRWVQFYKALFFPRKLTTCGKHLATQNNVTRIIGGNDARREAWPWIVSLHFNFQPVCGASLVSDEWLVTAAHCVYGRQLKPSRWQAVLGLYSQSDLAQPPAAVRNIDRIIINPRYMRQTKDSDIALMHLQHKVQYTDYIQPICLPEKNQQFLPGINCSIAGWGSI
;
A
#
# COMPACT_ATOMS: atom_id res chain seq x y z
N VAL A 1 -21.65 7.12 4.42
CA VAL A 1 -21.51 6.42 3.12
C VAL A 1 -20.68 5.15 3.35
N ARG A 2 -20.81 4.08 2.55
CA ARG A 2 -19.99 2.86 2.61
C ARG A 2 -19.76 2.28 1.22
N LEU A 3 -18.85 1.31 1.12
CA LEU A 3 -18.64 0.50 -0.09
C LEU A 3 -19.30 -0.87 0.07
N LEU A 4 -19.90 -1.38 -1.01
CA LEU A 4 -20.55 -2.69 -1.10
C LEU A 4 -19.92 -3.52 -2.22
N ASN A 5 -19.79 -4.83 -2.01
CA ASN A 5 -19.31 -5.80 -3.01
C ASN A 5 -17.93 -5.47 -3.61
N GLY A 6 -17.06 -4.82 -2.83
CA GLY A 6 -15.63 -4.73 -3.13
C GLY A 6 -14.87 -5.94 -2.61
N SER A 7 -13.79 -6.34 -3.28
CA SER A 7 -12.86 -7.35 -2.77
C SER A 7 -11.92 -6.79 -1.67
N LEU A 8 -11.78 -5.47 -1.62
CA LEU A 8 -11.01 -4.72 -0.61
C LEU A 8 -11.89 -3.69 0.10
N SER A 9 -11.45 -3.21 1.27
CA SER A 9 -12.14 -2.14 2.02
C SER A 9 -12.11 -0.78 1.31
N THR A 10 -11.36 -0.64 0.22
CA THR A 10 -11.13 0.60 -0.53
C THR A 10 -11.73 0.58 -1.93
N GLU A 11 -12.53 -0.42 -2.27
CA GLU A 11 -13.22 -0.52 -3.56
C GLU A 11 -14.66 -1.02 -3.37
N GLY A 12 -15.50 -0.82 -4.38
CA GLY A 12 -16.88 -1.29 -4.36
C GLY A 12 -17.89 -0.25 -4.80
N LEU A 13 -19.16 -0.67 -4.81
CA LEU A 13 -20.30 0.18 -5.10
C LEU A 13 -20.58 1.11 -3.94
N VAL A 14 -20.77 2.39 -4.23
CA VAL A 14 -21.07 3.40 -3.21
C VAL A 14 -22.50 3.24 -2.71
N GLN A 15 -22.66 3.16 -1.40
CA GLN A 15 -23.95 3.21 -0.74
C GLN A 15 -24.04 4.38 0.26
N ALA A 16 -25.14 5.12 0.22
CA ALA A 16 -25.48 6.08 1.27
C ALA A 16 -26.70 5.62 2.07
N ARG A 17 -26.72 6.00 3.35
CA ARG A 17 -27.82 5.67 4.26
C ARG A 17 -28.79 6.84 4.30
N VAL A 18 -30.05 6.60 3.94
CA VAL A 18 -31.10 7.62 4.01
C VAL A 18 -32.24 7.11 4.88
N GLY A 19 -32.35 7.65 6.09
CA GLY A 19 -33.21 7.10 7.15
C GLY A 19 -32.68 5.74 7.63
N LYS A 20 -33.52 4.70 7.60
CA LYS A 20 -33.15 3.34 8.05
C LYS A 20 -32.60 2.44 6.95
N MET A 21 -32.63 2.87 5.68
CA MET A 21 -32.26 2.03 4.53
C MET A 21 -30.97 2.49 3.85
N TRP A 22 -30.27 1.54 3.24
CA TRP A 22 -29.10 1.78 2.40
C TRP A 22 -29.53 1.85 0.94
N HIS A 23 -29.01 2.84 0.23
CA HIS A 23 -29.32 3.13 -1.16
C HIS A 23 -28.03 3.11 -1.98
N LEU A 24 -28.06 2.54 -3.19
CA LEU A 24 -26.93 2.60 -4.14
C LEU A 24 -26.83 3.99 -4.76
N ALA A 25 -25.62 4.54 -4.85
CA ALA A 25 -25.39 5.85 -5.43
C ALA A 25 -25.50 5.81 -6.97
N CYS A 26 -26.28 6.75 -7.52
CA CYS A 26 -26.38 6.96 -8.97
C CYS A 26 -25.11 7.62 -9.52
N ALA A 27 -24.71 7.25 -10.73
CA ALA A 27 -23.56 7.82 -11.41
C ALA A 27 -23.86 9.06 -12.28
N ASP A 28 -25.13 9.34 -12.60
CA ASP A 28 -25.49 10.33 -13.64
C ASP A 28 -25.09 11.77 -13.31
N ASP A 29 -25.19 12.17 -12.04
CA ASP A 29 -24.86 13.53 -11.57
C ASP A 29 -23.56 13.55 -10.75
N TRP A 30 -22.72 12.52 -10.90
CA TRP A 30 -21.50 12.38 -10.12
C TRP A 30 -20.33 13.16 -10.72
N GLY A 31 -19.86 14.17 -9.98
CA GLY A 31 -18.68 14.98 -10.34
C GLY A 31 -17.47 14.73 -9.43
N GLY A 32 -16.31 15.25 -9.83
CA GLY A 32 -15.05 15.14 -9.08
C GLY A 32 -15.15 15.67 -7.64
N GLU A 33 -15.82 16.80 -7.43
CA GLU A 33 -15.97 17.36 -6.07
C GLU A 33 -16.83 16.48 -5.14
N ILE A 34 -17.85 15.80 -5.70
CA ILE A 34 -18.66 14.83 -4.96
C ILE A 34 -17.82 13.59 -4.67
N SER A 35 -16.99 13.16 -5.63
CA SER A 35 -16.01 12.10 -5.45
C SER A 35 -15.09 12.39 -4.28
N ASP A 36 -14.42 13.54 -4.27
CA ASP A 36 -13.48 13.92 -3.21
C ASP A 36 -14.16 13.98 -1.85
N SER A 37 -15.34 14.60 -1.77
CA SER A 37 -16.12 14.69 -0.52
C SER A 37 -16.51 13.31 0.00
N VAL A 38 -16.92 12.39 -0.89
CA VAL A 38 -17.27 11.02 -0.51
C VAL A 38 -16.03 10.21 -0.13
N CYS A 39 -14.91 10.37 -0.83
CA CYS A 39 -13.65 9.71 -0.48
C CYS A 39 -13.10 10.16 0.86
N GLN A 40 -13.20 11.45 1.19
CA GLN A 40 -12.86 11.98 2.52
C GLN A 40 -13.74 11.36 3.61
N MET A 41 -15.06 11.26 3.39
CA MET A 41 -15.97 10.58 4.33
C MET A 41 -15.69 9.08 4.49
N LEU A 42 -15.20 8.43 3.43
CA LEU A 42 -14.81 7.01 3.44
C LEU A 42 -13.38 6.78 3.98
N GLY A 43 -12.62 7.84 4.26
CA GLY A 43 -11.22 7.73 4.70
C GLY A 43 -10.24 7.32 3.59
N LEU A 44 -10.60 7.51 2.32
CA LEU A 44 -9.80 7.11 1.14
C LEU A 44 -8.85 8.23 0.64
N GLY A 45 -8.95 9.43 1.23
CA GLY A 45 -8.24 10.64 0.81
C GLY A 45 -8.85 11.27 -0.44
N ASP A 46 -8.09 12.08 -1.18
CA ASP A 46 -8.56 12.65 -2.45
C ASP A 46 -8.42 11.59 -3.55
N ALA A 47 -9.51 10.89 -3.86
CA ALA A 47 -9.52 9.85 -4.88
C ALA A 47 -10.39 10.28 -6.06
N ASN A 48 -9.71 10.69 -7.13
CA ASN A 48 -10.35 11.15 -8.37
C ASN A 48 -10.67 9.99 -9.34
N MET A 49 -10.87 8.80 -8.80
CA MET A 49 -11.04 7.56 -9.57
C MET A 49 -12.37 6.90 -9.20
N SER A 50 -13.48 7.46 -9.66
CA SER A 50 -14.81 6.81 -9.66
C SER A 50 -15.18 6.41 -11.09
N SER A 51 -15.78 5.25 -11.28
CA SER A 51 -16.31 4.81 -12.57
C SER A 51 -17.80 4.46 -12.49
N ALA A 52 -18.51 4.73 -13.58
CA ALA A 52 -19.91 4.39 -13.72
C ALA A 52 -20.04 2.97 -14.27
N VAL A 53 -20.65 2.05 -13.51
CA VAL A 53 -20.83 0.64 -13.91
C VAL A 53 -22.30 0.39 -14.19
N LEU A 54 -22.62 -0.31 -15.29
CA LEU A 54 -24.01 -0.73 -15.54
C LEU A 54 -24.48 -1.66 -14.42
N PHE A 55 -25.56 -1.28 -13.75
CA PHE A 55 -26.20 -2.09 -12.73
C PHE A 55 -27.56 -2.54 -13.23
N THR A 56 -27.74 -3.85 -13.38
CA THR A 56 -28.95 -4.48 -13.94
C THR A 56 -29.95 -4.92 -12.87
N GLY A 57 -29.72 -4.58 -11.60
CA GLY A 57 -30.62 -4.93 -10.49
C GLY A 57 -31.63 -3.82 -10.17
N ASP A 58 -32.81 -4.22 -9.71
CA ASP A 58 -33.80 -3.33 -9.11
C ASP A 58 -33.45 -3.04 -7.65
N GLY A 59 -33.50 -1.77 -7.23
CA GLY A 59 -33.18 -1.40 -5.85
C GLY A 59 -33.44 0.06 -5.51
N PRO A 60 -33.40 0.42 -4.21
CA PRO A 60 -33.51 1.80 -3.80
C PRO A 60 -32.22 2.55 -4.12
N PHE A 61 -32.31 3.61 -4.93
CA PHE A 61 -31.16 4.43 -5.33
C PHE A 61 -31.14 5.77 -4.60
N VAL A 62 -29.98 6.43 -4.64
CA VAL A 62 -29.77 7.77 -4.08
C VAL A 62 -28.92 8.61 -5.02
N THR A 63 -29.42 9.80 -5.35
CA THR A 63 -28.62 10.84 -5.98
C THR A 63 -27.89 11.61 -4.89
N ILE A 64 -26.59 11.76 -5.03
CA ILE A 64 -25.73 12.51 -4.12
C ILE A 64 -25.37 13.81 -4.82
N THR A 65 -25.73 14.94 -4.25
CA THR A 65 -25.43 16.27 -4.79
C THR A 65 -24.69 17.11 -3.75
N LYS A 66 -23.92 18.09 -4.21
CA LYS A 66 -23.25 19.04 -3.32
C LYS A 66 -24.25 20.12 -2.89
N GLY A 67 -24.36 20.34 -1.58
CA GLY A 67 -25.05 21.47 -0.98
C GLY A 67 -24.11 22.65 -0.71
N GLY A 68 -24.62 23.67 -0.01
CA GLY A 68 -23.78 24.77 0.47
C GLY A 68 -22.73 24.30 1.50
N ASN A 69 -21.58 24.98 1.58
CA ASN A 69 -20.51 24.72 2.55
C ASN A 69 -20.01 23.26 2.60
N HIS A 70 -19.69 22.64 1.46
CA HIS A 70 -19.16 21.27 1.36
C HIS A 70 -20.06 20.16 1.93
N SER A 71 -21.33 20.46 2.21
CA SER A 71 -22.31 19.45 2.63
C SER A 71 -22.76 18.61 1.44
N LEU A 72 -23.15 17.36 1.71
CA LEU A 72 -23.73 16.47 0.69
C LEU A 72 -25.21 16.24 0.98
N ILE A 73 -26.02 16.36 -0.07
CA ILE A 73 -27.47 16.19 -0.05
C ILE A 73 -27.79 14.84 -0.70
N PHE A 74 -28.56 14.02 0.03
CA PHE A 74 -28.92 12.66 -0.38
C PHE A 74 -30.41 12.60 -0.74
N THR A 75 -30.70 12.51 -2.03
CA THR A 75 -32.09 12.49 -2.54
C THR A 75 -32.44 11.07 -2.97
N LYS A 76 -33.48 10.49 -2.35
CA LYS A 76 -33.96 9.14 -2.71
C LYS A 76 -34.53 9.17 -4.13
N ARG A 77 -34.19 8.15 -4.92
CA ARG A 77 -34.74 7.96 -6.26
C ARG A 77 -35.19 6.50 -6.42
N TRP A 78 -36.36 6.31 -7.01
CA TRP A 78 -36.89 5.00 -7.39
C TRP A 78 -36.96 4.96 -8.89
N VAL A 79 -36.11 4.18 -9.53
CA VAL A 79 -36.10 4.10 -10.98
C VAL A 79 -35.54 2.76 -11.46
N GLN A 80 -35.98 2.31 -12.62
CA GLN A 80 -35.47 1.15 -13.35
C GLN A 80 -34.28 1.55 -14.24
N PHE A 81 -33.17 0.79 -14.14
CA PHE A 81 -31.94 0.87 -14.96
C PHE A 81 -31.05 2.13 -14.81
N TYR A 82 -29.99 2.02 -14.00
CA TYR A 82 -28.99 3.09 -13.81
C TYR A 82 -27.56 2.56 -13.86
N LYS A 83 -26.61 3.47 -14.17
CA LYS A 83 -25.20 3.23 -13.86
C LYS A 83 -25.01 3.47 -12.36
N ALA A 84 -24.55 2.46 -11.64
CA ALA A 84 -24.15 2.58 -10.25
C ALA A 84 -22.71 3.07 -10.16
N LEU A 85 -22.42 3.86 -9.13
CA LEU A 85 -21.08 4.37 -8.94
C LEU A 85 -20.18 3.33 -8.26
N PHE A 86 -19.06 3.04 -8.91
CA PHE A 86 -18.02 2.16 -8.41
C PHE A 86 -16.77 2.98 -8.14
N PHE A 87 -16.19 2.85 -6.95
CA PHE A 87 -14.82 3.30 -6.75
C PHE A 87 -13.88 2.17 -7.19
N PRO A 88 -13.20 2.30 -8.35
CA PRO A 88 -12.02 1.49 -8.59
C PRO A 88 -11.00 1.75 -7.48
N ARG A 89 -10.30 0.67 -7.11
CA ARG A 89 -9.14 0.69 -6.23
C ARG A 89 -8.32 1.98 -6.43
N LYS A 90 -7.99 2.69 -5.34
CA LYS A 90 -6.85 3.60 -5.33
C LYS A 90 -5.62 2.76 -5.61
N LEU A 91 -5.20 2.66 -6.87
CA LEU A 91 -3.98 1.96 -7.24
C LEU A 91 -2.81 2.83 -6.78
N THR A 92 -2.43 2.72 -5.50
CA THR A 92 -0.99 2.63 -5.24
C THR A 92 -0.53 1.35 -5.91
N THR A 93 0.05 1.49 -7.10
CA THR A 93 0.65 0.38 -7.83
C THR A 93 1.76 -0.21 -6.96
N CYS A 94 1.62 -1.47 -6.57
CA CYS A 94 2.64 -2.20 -5.82
C CYS A 94 3.14 -3.40 -6.64
N GLY A 95 4.33 -3.89 -6.32
CA GLY A 95 4.87 -5.14 -6.89
C GLY A 95 5.14 -5.11 -8.40
N LYS A 96 5.22 -3.93 -9.01
CA LYS A 96 5.62 -3.79 -10.41
C LYS A 96 7.14 -3.77 -10.50
N HIS A 97 7.71 -4.74 -11.21
CA HIS A 97 9.09 -4.66 -11.67
C HIS A 97 9.14 -3.69 -12.85
N LEU A 98 9.92 -2.61 -12.72
CA LEU A 98 10.05 -1.59 -13.76
C LEU A 98 11.14 -1.93 -14.79
N ALA A 99 12.04 -2.85 -14.46
CA ALA A 99 12.95 -3.48 -15.41
C ALA A 99 12.48 -4.88 -15.82
N THR A 100 12.33 -5.10 -17.11
CA THR A 100 12.26 -6.44 -17.69
C THR A 100 13.60 -7.13 -17.40
N GLN A 101 13.60 -8.08 -16.47
CA GLN A 101 14.71 -9.01 -16.29
C GLN A 101 14.83 -9.80 -17.59
N ASN A 102 15.74 -9.43 -18.48
CA ASN A 102 16.05 -10.28 -19.64
C ASN A 102 16.51 -11.62 -19.06
N ASN A 103 15.78 -12.67 -19.40
CA ASN A 103 15.99 -14.04 -18.93
C ASN A 103 17.45 -14.47 -19.09
N VAL A 104 18.24 -14.34 -18.02
CA VAL A 104 19.50 -15.04 -17.85
C VAL A 104 19.37 -15.90 -16.59
N THR A 105 19.06 -17.17 -16.82
CA THR A 105 19.22 -18.34 -15.91
C THR A 105 20.60 -18.33 -15.22
N ARG A 106 20.89 -18.80 -13.99
CA ARG A 106 20.20 -19.63 -12.97
C ARG A 106 21.12 -19.73 -11.70
N ILE A 107 20.57 -19.46 -10.50
CA ILE A 107 20.71 -20.16 -9.17
C ILE A 107 22.06 -20.26 -8.42
N ILE A 108 22.02 -19.91 -7.10
CA ILE A 108 22.98 -20.09 -5.97
C ILE A 108 24.42 -19.64 -6.29
N GLY A 109 24.82 -18.48 -5.76
CA GLY A 109 25.64 -17.60 -6.60
C GLY A 109 24.68 -16.65 -7.27
N GLY A 110 24.18 -15.70 -6.48
CA GLY A 110 23.39 -14.60 -6.99
C GLY A 110 24.26 -13.75 -7.92
N ASN A 111 23.62 -13.10 -8.88
CA ASN A 111 24.27 -12.07 -9.67
C ASN A 111 23.89 -10.71 -9.10
N ASP A 112 24.76 -9.74 -9.32
CA ASP A 112 24.40 -8.34 -9.16
C ASP A 112 23.04 -8.10 -9.83
N ALA A 113 22.09 -7.64 -9.04
CA ALA A 113 20.79 -7.29 -9.57
C ALA A 113 20.99 -6.17 -10.61
N ARG A 114 20.08 -6.04 -11.57
CA ARG A 114 20.00 -4.77 -12.28
C ARG A 114 19.65 -3.69 -11.26
N ARG A 115 20.09 -2.46 -11.53
CA ARG A 115 19.47 -1.28 -10.90
C ARG A 115 17.95 -1.39 -11.11
N GLU A 116 17.12 -0.76 -10.28
CA GLU A 116 15.64 -0.80 -10.36
C GLU A 116 14.95 -2.19 -10.31
N ALA A 117 15.68 -3.31 -10.21
CA ALA A 117 15.09 -4.65 -10.22
C ALA A 117 14.18 -4.92 -9.02
N TRP A 118 14.54 -4.35 -7.86
CA TRP A 118 13.87 -4.55 -6.57
C TRP A 118 13.55 -3.20 -5.92
N PRO A 119 12.62 -2.41 -6.47
CA PRO A 119 12.40 -1.02 -6.05
C PRO A 119 11.80 -0.90 -4.63
N TRP A 120 11.37 -2.01 -4.02
CA TRP A 120 10.92 -2.08 -2.64
C TRP A 120 12.01 -2.42 -1.63
N ILE A 121 13.22 -2.76 -2.07
CA ILE A 121 14.31 -3.13 -1.16
C ILE A 121 14.81 -1.90 -0.39
N VAL A 122 14.96 -2.06 0.92
CA VAL A 122 15.41 -0.99 1.81
C VAL A 122 16.58 -1.49 2.65
N SER A 123 17.65 -0.71 2.72
CA SER A 123 18.75 -0.96 3.65
C SER A 123 18.47 -0.26 4.97
N LEU A 124 18.44 -1.00 6.07
CA LEU A 124 18.25 -0.46 7.40
C LEU A 124 19.61 -0.23 8.07
N HIS A 125 19.87 1.02 8.43
CA HIS A 125 21.09 1.46 9.07
C HIS A 125 20.84 1.78 10.53
N PHE A 126 21.65 1.22 11.45
CA PHE A 126 21.61 1.52 12.88
C PHE A 126 22.91 2.23 13.27
N ASN A 127 22.82 3.49 13.70
CA ASN A 127 23.97 4.39 13.85
C ASN A 127 24.83 4.46 12.59
N PHE A 128 24.18 4.73 11.45
CA PHE A 128 24.82 4.89 10.14
C PHE A 128 25.44 3.61 9.54
N GLN A 129 25.45 2.49 10.26
CA GLN A 129 25.96 1.21 9.77
C GLN A 129 24.83 0.34 9.23
N PRO A 130 24.96 -0.27 8.04
CA PRO A 130 23.96 -1.19 7.52
C PRO A 130 23.89 -2.45 8.40
N VAL A 131 22.69 -2.83 8.83
CA VAL A 131 22.47 -3.97 9.73
C VAL A 131 21.49 -4.99 9.16
N CYS A 132 20.38 -4.53 8.57
CA CYS A 132 19.31 -5.40 8.08
C CYS A 132 18.71 -4.89 6.78
N GLY A 133 17.92 -5.75 6.13
CA GLY A 133 17.02 -5.36 5.05
C GLY A 133 15.60 -5.06 5.54
N ALA A 134 14.83 -4.36 4.72
CA ALA A 134 13.39 -4.19 4.85
C ALA A 134 12.73 -4.13 3.47
N SER A 135 11.40 -4.22 3.46
CA SER A 135 10.57 -4.02 2.27
C SER A 135 9.64 -2.82 2.47
N LEU A 136 9.61 -1.91 1.50
CA LEU A 136 8.65 -0.82 1.44
C LEU A 136 7.26 -1.37 1.08
N VAL A 137 6.24 -1.13 1.91
CA VAL A 137 4.85 -1.62 1.66
C VAL A 137 3.84 -0.49 1.46
N SER A 138 4.23 0.75 1.76
CA SER A 138 3.51 1.97 1.39
C SER A 138 4.51 3.13 1.28
N ASP A 139 4.06 4.37 1.12
CA ASP A 139 4.93 5.55 1.08
C ASP A 139 5.54 5.91 2.44
N GLU A 140 5.08 5.30 3.53
CA GLU A 140 5.56 5.59 4.89
C GLU A 140 5.75 4.35 5.78
N TRP A 141 5.50 3.14 5.28
CA TRP A 141 5.61 1.90 6.06
C TRP A 141 6.59 0.91 5.46
N LEU A 142 7.41 0.33 6.34
CA LEU A 142 8.34 -0.75 6.06
C LEU A 142 7.95 -2.02 6.84
N VAL A 143 8.20 -3.19 6.23
CA VAL A 143 8.19 -4.49 6.90
C VAL A 143 9.65 -4.98 7.03
N THR A 144 10.02 -5.43 8.21
CA THR A 144 11.33 -6.06 8.50
C THR A 144 11.17 -7.20 9.50
N ALA A 145 12.27 -7.83 9.90
CA ALA A 145 12.27 -8.86 10.93
C ALA A 145 12.30 -8.25 12.34
N ALA A 146 11.62 -8.88 13.30
CA ALA A 146 11.64 -8.44 14.69
C ALA A 146 13.04 -8.54 15.31
N HIS A 147 13.82 -9.55 14.93
CA HIS A 147 15.18 -9.73 15.44
C HIS A 147 16.11 -8.58 15.08
N CYS A 148 15.84 -7.85 13.98
CA CYS A 148 16.64 -6.69 13.57
C CYS A 148 16.51 -5.52 14.54
N VAL A 149 15.33 -5.36 15.15
CA VAL A 149 14.95 -4.17 15.93
C VAL A 149 14.70 -4.46 17.40
N TYR A 150 15.09 -5.65 17.89
CA TYR A 150 14.89 -6.06 19.28
C TYR A 150 16.06 -5.64 20.19
N GLY A 151 15.82 -5.58 21.51
CA GLY A 151 16.85 -5.37 22.52
C GLY A 151 17.52 -4.00 22.41
N ARG A 152 18.83 -3.96 22.13
CA ARG A 152 19.60 -2.70 22.07
C ARG A 152 19.21 -1.80 20.89
N GLN A 153 18.45 -2.32 19.94
CA GLN A 153 18.06 -1.65 18.70
C GLN A 153 16.63 -1.08 18.71
N LEU A 154 16.02 -0.94 19.90
CA LEU A 154 14.63 -0.45 20.02
C LEU A 154 14.45 1.05 19.81
N LYS A 155 15.52 1.86 19.78
CA LYS A 155 15.42 3.32 19.68
C LYS A 155 15.21 3.77 18.22
N PRO A 156 14.03 4.29 17.83
CA PRO A 156 13.76 4.68 16.44
C PRO A 156 14.71 5.76 15.93
N SER A 157 15.10 6.71 16.78
CA SER A 157 16.01 7.81 16.44
C SER A 157 17.43 7.39 16.03
N ARG A 158 17.79 6.12 16.24
CA ARG A 158 19.10 5.56 15.82
C ARG A 158 19.02 4.81 14.48
N TRP A 159 17.82 4.69 13.92
CA TRP A 159 17.57 3.99 12.67
C TRP A 159 17.38 4.96 11.50
N GLN A 160 17.92 4.55 10.36
CA GLN A 160 17.68 5.17 9.07
C GLN A 160 17.33 4.10 8.04
N ALA A 161 16.33 4.38 7.21
CA ALA A 161 15.98 3.59 6.04
C ALA A 161 16.61 4.26 4.81
N VAL A 162 17.35 3.48 4.02
CA VAL A 162 17.92 3.92 2.75
C VAL A 162 17.20 3.18 1.63
N LEU A 163 16.45 3.93 0.83
CA LEU A 163 15.63 3.43 -0.29
C LEU A 163 16.27 3.81 -1.62
N GLY A 164 15.99 3.05 -2.69
CA GLY A 164 16.56 3.31 -4.02
C GLY A 164 18.08 3.08 -4.09
N LEU A 165 18.65 2.39 -3.09
CA LEU A 165 20.08 2.09 -3.01
C LEU A 165 20.41 0.90 -3.91
N TYR A 166 21.50 1.02 -4.67
CA TYR A 166 22.06 -0.10 -5.43
C TYR A 166 23.29 -0.68 -4.73
N SER A 167 24.32 0.15 -4.53
CA SER A 167 25.54 -0.21 -3.79
C SER A 167 25.59 0.50 -2.44
N GLN A 168 26.14 -0.16 -1.42
CA GLN A 168 26.39 0.44 -0.10
C GLN A 168 27.37 1.62 -0.14
N SER A 169 28.13 1.77 -1.22
CA SER A 169 29.00 2.94 -1.47
C SER A 169 28.23 4.19 -1.92
N ASP A 170 27.00 4.06 -2.39
CA ASP A 170 26.30 5.10 -3.17
C ASP A 170 25.31 5.92 -2.33
N LEU A 171 25.50 5.97 -1.01
CA LEU A 171 24.56 6.59 -0.05
C LEU A 171 24.32 8.09 -0.27
N ALA A 172 25.22 8.78 -0.98
CA ALA A 172 25.24 10.24 -1.09
C ALA A 172 24.64 10.80 -2.38
N GLN A 173 24.15 9.97 -3.30
CA GLN A 173 23.64 10.44 -4.60
C GLN A 173 22.28 9.85 -4.95
N PRO A 174 21.41 10.61 -5.65
CA PRO A 174 20.24 10.05 -6.30
C PRO A 174 20.61 8.79 -7.10
N PRO A 175 19.78 7.74 -7.08
CA PRO A 175 18.41 7.74 -6.60
C PRO A 175 18.22 7.40 -5.10
N ALA A 176 19.29 7.33 -4.31
CA ALA A 176 19.19 6.95 -2.90
C ALA A 176 18.46 8.01 -2.06
N ALA A 177 17.45 7.57 -1.29
CA ALA A 177 16.69 8.41 -0.37
C ALA A 177 16.86 7.90 1.06
N VAL A 178 17.39 8.74 1.95
CA VAL A 178 17.51 8.43 3.38
C VAL A 178 16.28 8.96 4.12
N ARG A 179 15.68 8.13 4.98
CA ARG A 179 14.52 8.47 5.80
C ARG A 179 14.74 8.02 7.24
N ASN A 180 14.43 8.92 8.18
CA ASN A 180 14.44 8.61 9.61
C ASN A 180 13.21 7.79 10.01
N ILE A 181 13.31 7.11 11.14
CA ILE A 181 12.24 6.27 11.70
C ILE A 181 11.70 6.93 12.97
N ASP A 182 10.39 7.10 13.04
CA ASP A 182 9.70 7.67 14.21
C ASP A 182 8.98 6.60 15.06
N ARG A 183 8.72 5.41 14.49
CA ARG A 183 8.04 4.31 15.19
C ARG A 183 8.53 2.93 14.75
N ILE A 184 8.63 2.03 15.72
CA ILE A 184 8.90 0.61 15.52
C ILE A 184 7.78 -0.18 16.22
N ILE A 185 7.18 -1.14 15.53
CA ILE A 185 6.11 -2.00 16.03
C ILE A 185 6.55 -3.45 15.86
N ILE A 186 6.91 -4.11 16.95
CA ILE A 186 7.30 -5.52 16.96
C ILE A 186 6.04 -6.38 17.14
N ASN A 187 5.96 -7.50 16.43
CA ASN A 187 4.89 -8.47 16.67
C ASN A 187 4.90 -8.91 18.14
N PRO A 188 3.78 -8.76 18.89
CA PRO A 188 3.72 -9.07 20.31
C PRO A 188 3.96 -10.56 20.63
N ARG A 189 3.89 -11.44 19.62
CA ARG A 189 4.16 -12.88 19.75
C ARG A 189 5.60 -13.26 19.39
N TYR A 190 6.48 -12.29 19.13
CA TYR A 190 7.87 -12.57 18.78
C TYR A 190 8.58 -13.31 19.91
N MET A 191 9.08 -14.52 19.63
CA MET A 191 9.83 -15.34 20.57
C MET A 191 11.32 -15.32 20.23
N ARG A 192 12.13 -14.71 21.11
CA ARG A 192 13.57 -14.51 20.85
C ARG A 192 14.33 -15.82 20.66
N GLN A 193 13.99 -16.86 21.43
CA GLN A 193 14.69 -18.15 21.42
C GLN A 193 14.38 -18.96 20.16
N THR A 194 13.11 -19.05 19.77
CA THR A 194 12.66 -19.88 18.63
C THR A 194 12.62 -19.11 17.31
N LYS A 195 12.62 -17.77 17.35
CA LYS A 195 12.35 -16.87 16.21
C LYS A 195 10.92 -16.98 15.66
N ASP A 196 9.98 -17.50 16.46
CA ASP A 196 8.58 -17.47 16.05
C ASP A 196 8.07 -16.03 15.98
N SER A 197 7.18 -15.77 15.01
CA SER A 197 6.59 -14.44 14.77
C SER A 197 7.61 -13.33 14.53
N ASP A 198 8.70 -13.63 13.81
CA ASP A 198 9.81 -12.71 13.52
C ASP A 198 9.47 -11.64 12.47
N ILE A 199 8.55 -10.74 12.81
CA ILE A 199 8.10 -9.65 11.95
C ILE A 199 7.93 -8.36 12.76
N ALA A 200 8.34 -7.24 12.18
CA ALA A 200 8.15 -5.91 12.70
C ALA A 200 7.81 -4.91 11.60
N LEU A 201 7.08 -3.86 11.98
CA LEU A 201 6.82 -2.70 11.14
C LEU A 201 7.67 -1.52 11.60
N MET A 202 8.15 -0.71 10.65
CA MET A 202 8.79 0.57 10.93
C MET A 202 8.07 1.67 10.15
N HIS A 203 7.79 2.78 10.81
CA HIS A 203 7.17 3.96 10.19
C HIS A 203 8.24 5.00 9.88
N LEU A 204 8.18 5.55 8.66
CA LEU A 204 9.06 6.62 8.23
C LEU A 204 8.56 7.95 8.80
N GLN A 205 9.46 8.77 9.33
CA GLN A 205 9.11 10.11 9.84
C GLN A 205 8.49 11.00 8.74
N HIS A 206 8.89 10.78 7.48
CA HIS A 206 8.35 11.48 6.32
C HIS A 206 8.14 10.49 5.17
N LYS A 207 7.03 10.69 4.44
CA LYS A 207 6.70 9.94 3.23
C LYS A 207 7.85 9.96 2.22
N VAL A 208 8.04 8.85 1.52
CA VAL A 208 8.93 8.76 0.37
C VAL A 208 8.16 9.06 -0.92
N GLN A 209 8.82 9.73 -1.87
CA GLN A 209 8.28 9.89 -3.20
C GLN A 209 8.59 8.65 -4.02
N TYR A 210 7.58 8.12 -4.69
CA TYR A 210 7.78 6.98 -5.59
C TYR A 210 8.52 7.41 -6.86
N THR A 211 9.46 6.58 -7.27
CA THR A 211 10.31 6.75 -8.45
C THR A 211 10.51 5.39 -9.11
N ASP A 212 11.28 5.33 -10.20
CA ASP A 212 11.59 4.04 -10.83
C ASP A 212 12.45 3.13 -9.93
N TYR A 213 13.07 3.70 -8.89
CA TYR A 213 13.93 3.00 -7.92
C TYR A 213 13.27 2.78 -6.57
N ILE A 214 12.10 3.40 -6.33
CA ILE A 214 11.38 3.36 -5.06
C ILE A 214 9.90 3.11 -5.34
N GLN A 215 9.46 1.89 -5.10
CA GLN A 215 8.06 1.45 -5.26
C GLN A 215 7.72 0.45 -4.15
N PRO A 216 6.46 0.39 -3.68
CA PRO A 216 6.08 -0.57 -2.66
C PRO A 216 5.91 -1.98 -3.23
N ILE A 217 6.16 -3.01 -2.42
CA ILE A 217 5.75 -4.40 -2.70
C ILE A 217 4.31 -4.64 -2.23
N CYS A 218 3.60 -5.53 -2.91
CA CYS A 218 2.27 -5.94 -2.48
C CYS A 218 2.36 -6.90 -1.28
N LEU A 219 1.42 -6.77 -0.35
CA LEU A 219 1.19 -7.78 0.68
C LEU A 219 0.32 -8.91 0.12
N PRO A 220 0.52 -10.14 0.58
CA PRO A 220 -0.36 -11.25 0.22
C PRO A 220 -1.74 -11.09 0.86
N GLU A 221 -2.73 -11.77 0.28
CA GLU A 221 -4.04 -11.86 0.90
C GLU A 221 -3.98 -12.68 2.20
N LYS A 222 -4.89 -12.39 3.15
CA LYS A 222 -4.89 -12.96 4.51
C LYS A 222 -4.77 -14.48 4.55
N ASN A 223 -5.33 -15.18 3.57
CA ASN A 223 -5.36 -16.65 3.48
C ASN A 223 -4.70 -17.17 2.20
N GLN A 224 -3.83 -16.36 1.57
CA GLN A 224 -3.10 -16.79 0.38
C GLN A 224 -2.20 -17.97 0.73
N GLN A 225 -2.29 -19.04 -0.08
CA GLN A 225 -1.46 -20.22 0.09
C GLN A 225 -0.24 -20.15 -0.82
N PHE A 226 0.93 -20.46 -0.27
CA PHE A 226 2.17 -20.59 -1.02
C PHE A 226 2.53 -22.07 -1.11
N LEU A 227 2.23 -22.68 -2.24
CA LEU A 227 2.49 -24.10 -2.46
C LEU A 227 4.01 -24.36 -2.62
N PRO A 228 4.52 -25.51 -2.17
CA PRO A 228 5.89 -25.91 -2.43
C PRO A 228 6.21 -25.92 -3.93
N GLY A 229 7.42 -25.49 -4.30
CA GLY A 229 7.89 -25.47 -5.69
C GLY A 229 7.62 -24.16 -6.44
N ILE A 230 6.99 -23.16 -5.81
CA ILE A 230 6.86 -21.82 -6.39
C ILE A 230 8.23 -21.13 -6.40
N ASN A 231 8.65 -20.66 -7.57
CA ASN A 231 9.87 -19.87 -7.72
C ASN A 231 9.68 -18.49 -7.06
N CYS A 232 10.51 -18.20 -6.07
CA CYS A 232 10.58 -16.91 -5.39
C CYS A 232 11.98 -16.32 -5.53
N SER A 233 12.12 -15.02 -5.30
CA SER A 233 13.40 -14.32 -5.34
C SER A 233 13.67 -13.64 -4.01
N ILE A 234 14.95 -13.59 -3.64
CA ILE A 234 15.45 -12.91 -2.44
C ILE A 234 16.55 -11.97 -2.89
N ALA A 235 16.56 -10.75 -2.36
CA ALA A 235 17.56 -9.73 -2.64
C ALA A 235 18.05 -9.10 -1.34
N GLY A 236 19.31 -8.67 -1.29
CA GLY A 236 19.93 -8.04 -0.12
C GLY A 236 21.44 -7.80 -0.30
N TRP A 237 22.03 -7.09 0.66
CA TRP A 237 23.47 -6.75 0.69
C TRP A 237 24.28 -7.56 1.71
N GLY A 238 23.70 -8.64 2.25
CA GLY A 238 24.34 -9.44 3.30
C GLY A 238 25.66 -10.07 2.85
N SER A 239 26.56 -10.36 3.78
CA SER A 239 27.73 -11.19 3.52
C SER A 239 27.31 -12.66 3.38
N ILE A 240 27.93 -13.38 2.44
CA ILE A 240 27.86 -14.84 2.33
C ILE A 240 28.52 -15.48 3.55
#